data_AF-A0A2E4H319-F1
#
_entry.id   AF-A0A2E4H319-F1
#
_cell.length_a   1.000
_cell.length_b   1.000
_cell.length_c   1.000
_cell.angle_alpha   90.00
_cell.angle_beta   90.00
_cell.angle_gamma   90.00
#
_symmetry.space_group_name_H-M   'P 1'
#
loop_
_entity.id
_entity.type
_entity.pdbx_description
1 polymer ?
#
loop_
_entity_poly.entity_id
_entity_poly.type
_entity_poly.pdbx_seq_one_letter_code
_entity_poly.pdbx_strand_id
1 'polypeptide(L)'
;MNLDAFKASVERDIPPETVGLALQALWHAAKGDWETAHKVAQDDKTELGAWVHAYLHRVEGDLSNADYWYIKAGRSQASNSLQEEWREIATALL
;
A
#
# COMPACT_ATOMS: atom_id res chain seq x y z
N MET A 1 0.42 13.66 -8.89
CA MET A 1 0.47 12.63 -9.96
C MET A 1 -0.94 12.05 -10.08
N ASN A 2 -1.40 11.52 -11.22
CA ASN A 2 -2.71 10.85 -11.28
C ASN A 2 -2.56 9.32 -11.26
N LEU A 3 -3.68 8.60 -11.07
CA LEU A 3 -3.66 7.15 -10.90
C LEU A 3 -3.04 6.42 -12.11
N ASP A 4 -3.34 6.87 -13.33
CA ASP A 4 -2.82 6.23 -14.54
C ASP A 4 -1.31 6.44 -14.68
N ALA A 5 -0.80 7.64 -14.37
CA ALA A 5 0.63 7.92 -14.33
C ALA A 5 1.33 7.11 -13.23
N PHE A 6 0.70 6.92 -12.07
CA PHE A 6 1.23 6.09 -11.00
C PHE A 6 1.31 4.61 -11.40
N LYS A 7 0.23 4.05 -11.97
CA LYS A 7 0.24 2.67 -12.50
C LYS A 7 1.31 2.47 -13.56
N ALA A 8 1.42 3.40 -14.51
CA ALA A 8 2.45 3.33 -15.55
C ALA A 8 3.88 3.43 -14.96
N SER A 9 4.05 4.03 -13.78
CA SER A 9 5.35 4.11 -13.13
C SER A 9 5.83 2.78 -12.55
N VAL A 10 4.97 1.79 -12.35
CA VAL A 10 5.33 0.45 -11.82
C VAL A 10 6.29 -0.30 -12.77
N GLU A 11 6.21 0.00 -14.06
CA GLU A 11 7.13 -0.53 -15.09
C GLU A 11 8.54 0.09 -15.04
N ARG A 12 8.78 1.09 -14.19
CA ARG A 12 10.09 1.73 -14.02
C ARG A 12 10.92 1.00 -12.95
N ASP A 13 12.21 1.31 -12.89
CA ASP A 13 13.12 0.68 -11.93
C ASP A 13 12.98 1.22 -10.50
N ILE A 14 12.56 2.49 -10.34
CA ILE A 14 12.42 3.17 -9.05
C ILE A 14 11.03 3.80 -8.88
N PRO A 15 10.49 3.84 -7.64
CA PRO A 15 9.23 4.53 -7.37
C PRO A 15 9.37 6.04 -7.59
N PRO A 16 8.28 6.78 -7.88
CA PRO A 16 8.34 8.22 -7.96
C PRO A 16 8.73 8.85 -6.61
N GLU A 17 9.91 9.48 -6.53
CA GLU A 17 10.40 10.12 -5.30
C GLU A 17 9.49 11.24 -4.77
N THR A 18 8.63 11.78 -5.63
CA THR A 18 7.68 12.85 -5.29
C THR A 18 6.47 12.35 -4.48
N VAL A 19 6.31 11.04 -4.29
CA VAL A 19 5.20 10.47 -3.51
C VAL A 19 5.63 10.06 -2.11
N GLY A 20 4.69 10.05 -1.17
CA GLY A 20 4.95 9.64 0.22
C GLY A 20 5.30 8.16 0.35
N LEU A 21 5.92 7.79 1.49
CA LEU A 21 6.39 6.43 1.76
C LEU A 21 5.29 5.37 1.62
N ALA A 22 4.09 5.61 2.17
CA ALA A 22 2.95 4.71 1.98
C ALA A 22 2.69 4.38 0.49
N LEU A 23 2.70 5.39 -0.39
CA LEU A 23 2.45 5.17 -1.81
C LEU A 23 3.65 4.49 -2.51
N GLN A 24 4.88 4.73 -2.06
CA GLN A 24 6.06 3.99 -2.50
C GLN A 24 5.99 2.51 -2.10
N ALA A 25 5.54 2.20 -0.88
CA ALA A 25 5.34 0.82 -0.44
C ALA A 25 4.32 0.09 -1.32
N LEU A 26 3.21 0.76 -1.64
CA LEU A 26 2.16 0.22 -2.53
C LEU A 26 2.67 0.00 -3.97
N TRP A 27 3.63 0.82 -4.41
CA TRP A 27 4.33 0.65 -5.68
C TRP A 27 5.21 -0.61 -5.68
N HIS A 28 6.00 -0.85 -4.62
CA HIS A 28 6.79 -2.09 -4.47
C HIS A 28 5.89 -3.33 -4.43
N ALA A 29 4.75 -3.24 -3.74
CA ALA A 29 3.74 -4.30 -3.71
C ALA A 29 3.22 -4.65 -5.12
N ALA A 30 2.99 -3.64 -5.97
CA ALA A 30 2.55 -3.87 -7.36
C ALA A 30 3.60 -4.59 -8.22
N LYS A 31 4.89 -4.49 -7.85
CA LYS A 31 5.98 -5.24 -8.50
C LYS A 31 6.20 -6.64 -7.91
N GLY A 32 5.48 -7.00 -6.85
CA GLY A 32 5.71 -8.23 -6.09
C GLY A 32 6.95 -8.19 -5.19
N ASP A 33 7.51 -7.01 -4.95
CA ASP A 33 8.65 -6.80 -4.05
C ASP A 33 8.14 -6.61 -2.61
N TRP A 34 7.67 -7.72 -2.03
CA TRP A 34 6.97 -7.73 -0.74
C TRP A 34 7.86 -7.29 0.42
N GLU A 35 9.13 -7.68 0.43
CA GLU A 35 10.07 -7.31 1.51
C GLU A 35 10.25 -5.79 1.56
N THR A 36 10.51 -5.17 0.41
CA THR A 36 10.68 -3.72 0.35
C THR A 36 9.37 -3.00 0.63
N ALA A 37 8.23 -3.52 0.14
CA ALA A 37 6.91 -2.95 0.45
C ALA A 37 6.65 -2.89 1.96
N HIS A 38 6.89 -3.98 2.70
CA HIS A 38 6.73 -4.00 4.15
C HIS A 38 7.68 -3.04 4.85
N LYS A 39 8.95 -3.01 4.45
CA LYS A 39 9.94 -2.11 5.03
C LYS A 39 9.55 -0.64 4.86
N VAL A 40 9.17 -0.25 3.64
CA VAL A 40 8.79 1.13 3.34
C VAL A 40 7.47 1.50 4.03
N ALA A 41 6.48 0.61 4.08
CA ALA A 41 5.23 0.83 4.80
C ALA A 41 5.48 0.98 6.31
N GLN A 42 6.41 0.18 6.85
CA GLN A 42 6.78 0.22 8.26
C GLN A 42 7.52 1.50 8.64
N ASP A 43 8.36 2.05 7.75
CA ASP A 43 9.09 3.30 7.96
C ASP A 43 8.16 4.52 7.99
N ASP A 44 7.03 4.45 7.29
CA ASP A 44 5.95 5.42 7.40
C ASP A 44 5.19 5.24 8.73
N LYS A 45 5.45 6.12 9.71
CA LYS A 45 4.86 6.06 11.05
C LYS A 45 3.45 6.67 11.14
N THR A 46 2.80 6.93 10.01
CA THR A 46 1.46 7.51 9.94
C THR A 46 0.38 6.44 9.73
N GLU A 47 -0.88 6.85 9.81
CA GLU A 47 -2.04 6.01 9.47
C GLU A 47 -2.03 5.55 8.01
N LEU A 48 -1.37 6.28 7.11
CA LEU A 48 -1.26 5.91 5.69
C LEU A 48 -0.30 4.72 5.51
N GLY A 49 0.84 4.75 6.22
CA GLY A 49 1.76 3.61 6.30
C GLY A 49 1.08 2.37 6.86
N ALA A 50 0.35 2.53 7.96
CA ALA A 50 -0.45 1.46 8.56
C ALA A 50 -1.52 0.91 7.59
N TRP A 51 -2.18 1.76 6.82
CA TRP A 51 -3.20 1.32 5.85
C TRP A 51 -2.60 0.46 4.74
N VAL A 52 -1.45 0.87 4.20
CA VAL A 52 -0.74 0.07 3.18
C VAL A 52 -0.25 -1.24 3.78
N HIS A 53 0.27 -1.22 5.01
CA HIS A 53 0.70 -2.44 5.72
C HIS A 53 -0.45 -3.43 5.93
N ALA A 54 -1.65 -2.93 6.26
CA ALA A 54 -2.86 -3.75 6.37
C ALA A 54 -3.20 -4.45 5.05
N TYR A 55 -3.12 -3.71 3.94
CA TYR A 55 -3.30 -4.28 2.61
C TYR A 55 -2.27 -5.37 2.29
N LEU A 56 -0.98 -5.18 2.62
CA LEU A 56 0.06 -6.18 2.38
C LEU A 56 -0.26 -7.51 3.07
N HIS A 57 -0.60 -7.49 4.36
CA HIS A 57 -0.97 -8.71 5.08
C HIS A 57 -2.28 -9.32 4.58
N ARG A 58 -3.21 -8.51 4.06
CA ARG A 58 -4.42 -9.02 3.40
C ARG A 58 -4.08 -9.78 2.11
N VAL A 59 -3.10 -9.32 1.34
CA VAL A 59 -2.59 -10.04 0.16
C VAL A 59 -1.95 -11.37 0.55
N GLU A 60 -1.22 -11.41 1.67
CA GLU A 60 -0.57 -12.61 2.20
C GLU A 60 -1.55 -13.62 2.83
N GLY A 61 -2.79 -13.19 3.12
CA GLY A 61 -3.79 -13.99 3.83
C GLY A 61 -3.63 -14.00 5.35
N ASP A 62 -2.72 -13.19 5.91
CA ASP A 62 -2.56 -13.00 7.35
C ASP A 62 -3.60 -11.99 7.88
N LEU A 63 -4.86 -12.43 7.92
CA LEU A 63 -5.98 -11.55 8.22
C LEU A 63 -5.93 -10.98 9.65
N SER A 64 -5.43 -11.74 10.63
CA SER A 64 -5.32 -11.26 12.01
C SER A 64 -4.33 -10.12 12.14
N ASN A 65 -3.24 -10.15 11.38
CA ASN A 65 -2.26 -9.08 11.35
C ASN A 65 -2.74 -7.90 10.48
N ALA A 66 -3.41 -8.20 9.35
CA ALA A 66 -4.08 -7.17 8.57
C ALA A 66 -5.06 -6.35 9.44
N ASP A 67 -5.87 -7.01 10.28
CA ASP A 67 -6.80 -6.34 11.20
C ASP A 67 -6.09 -5.43 12.21
N TYR A 68 -4.96 -5.87 12.77
CA TYR A 68 -4.13 -5.04 13.64
C TYR A 68 -3.72 -3.73 12.95
N TRP A 69 -3.29 -3.82 11.69
CA TRP A 69 -2.87 -2.66 10.91
C TRP A 69 -4.04 -1.79 10.44
N TYR A 70 -5.20 -2.38 10.10
CA TYR A 70 -6.41 -1.59 9.83
C TYR A 70 -6.84 -0.77 11.04
N ILE A 71 -6.80 -1.37 12.24
CA ILE A 71 -7.08 -0.67 13.50
C ILE A 71 -6.08 0.47 13.70
N LYS A 72 -4.78 0.22 13.49
CA LYS A 72 -3.73 1.26 13.54
C LYS A 72 -3.95 2.39 12.53
N ALA A 73 -4.51 2.07 11.36
CA ALA A 73 -4.86 3.03 10.32
C ALA A 73 -6.20 3.76 10.58
N GLY A 74 -6.91 3.43 11.67
CA GLY A 74 -8.23 3.99 11.96
C GLY A 74 -9.30 3.57 10.95
N ARG A 75 -9.14 2.41 10.30
CA ARG A 75 -10.01 1.95 9.20
C ARG A 75 -10.60 0.57 9.51
N SER A 76 -11.76 0.29 8.92
CA SER A 76 -12.29 -1.07 8.87
C SER A 76 -11.57 -1.87 7.79
N GLN A 77 -11.50 -3.18 7.98
CA GLN A 77 -10.99 -4.10 6.98
C GLN A 77 -11.76 -3.95 5.65
N ALA A 78 -11.03 -3.91 4.54
CA ALA A 78 -11.64 -3.83 3.23
C ALA A 78 -12.39 -5.13 2.88
N SER A 79 -13.53 -5.00 2.20
CA SER A 79 -14.38 -6.13 1.77
C SER A 79 -14.40 -6.35 0.26
N ASN A 80 -13.85 -5.41 -0.51
CA ASN A 80 -13.68 -5.48 -1.97
C ASN A 80 -12.50 -6.39 -2.36
N SER A 81 -12.26 -6.60 -3.65
CA SER A 81 -11.11 -7.39 -4.12
C SER A 81 -9.77 -6.71 -3.79
N LEU A 82 -8.68 -7.48 -3.72
CA LEU A 82 -7.33 -6.94 -3.50
C LEU A 82 -6.94 -5.91 -4.57
N GLN A 83 -7.37 -6.10 -5.83
CA GLN A 83 -7.11 -5.13 -6.90
C GLN A 83 -7.96 -3.85 -6.79
N GLU A 84 -9.16 -3.93 -6.19
CA GLU A 84 -9.96 -2.75 -5.90
C GLU A 84 -9.38 -1.97 -4.73
N GLU A 85 -9.04 -2.65 -3.64
CA GLU A 85 -8.40 -2.01 -2.49
C GLU A 85 -7.09 -1.32 -2.88
N TRP A 86 -6.22 -1.98 -3.63
CA TRP A 86 -4.98 -1.37 -4.12
C TRP A 86 -5.27 -0.06 -4.86
N ARG A 87 -6.29 -0.04 -5.73
CA ARG A 87 -6.68 1.16 -6.49
C ARG A 87 -7.25 2.24 -5.58
N GLU A 88 -8.04 1.88 -4.57
CA GLU A 88 -8.60 2.82 -3.61
C GLU A 88 -7.50 3.48 -2.77
N ILE A 89 -6.55 2.70 -2.25
CA ILE A 89 -5.41 3.23 -1.52
C ILE A 89 -4.59 4.15 -2.43
N ALA A 90 -4.21 3.67 -3.63
CA ALA A 90 -3.41 4.46 -4.55
C ALA A 90 -4.11 5.79 -4.90
N THR A 91 -5.42 5.77 -5.14
CA THR A 91 -6.19 6.97 -5.46
C THR A 91 -6.27 7.94 -4.28
N ALA A 92 -6.41 7.43 -3.06
CA ALA A 92 -6.51 8.26 -1.86
C ALA A 92 -5.19 8.92 -1.46
N LEU A 93 -4.05 8.39 -1.92
CA LEU A 93 -2.71 8.88 -1.58
C LEU A 93 -2.07 9.77 -2.67
N LEU A 94 -2.75 10.00 -3.80
CA LEU A 94 -2.29 10.80 -4.95
C LEU A 94 -2.80 12.24 -4.92
#